data_AF-A0A195CKB8-F1
#
_entry.id   AF-A0A195CKB8-F1
#
_cell.length_a   1.000
_cell.length_b   1.000
_cell.length_c   1.000
_cell.angle_alpha   90.00
_cell.angle_beta   90.00
_cell.angle_gamma   90.00
#
_symmetry.space_group_name_H-M   'P 1'
#
loop_
_entity.id
_entity.type
_entity.pdbx_description
1 polymer ?
#
loop_
_entity_poly.entity_id
_entity_poly.type
_entity_poly.pdbx_seq_one_letter_code
_entity_poly.pdbx_strand_id
1 'polypeptide(L)'
;MLSLRRGLTLMSPKETTIYRNIATTPCRYDGIKEETKPVKRKWMSYGFSEKDEAEDIHALHQTMFVCISIVFVVGFAVVAYLPDVRGKDWAQREAYLRLRYREEHGLLPISPDYIDPSKIILPTDEELGDTEIII
;
A
#
# COMPACT_ATOMS: atom_id res chain seq x y z
N MET A 1 -51.30 -24.50 33.93
CA MET A 1 -50.96 -23.43 34.87
C MET A 1 -49.68 -22.76 34.42
N LEU A 2 -49.78 -21.44 34.23
CA LEU A 2 -48.75 -20.40 34.36
C LEU A 2 -47.42 -20.48 33.58
N SER A 3 -47.34 -19.54 32.65
CA SER A 3 -46.17 -18.99 31.97
C SER A 3 -45.04 -18.53 32.91
N LEU A 4 -43.79 -18.71 32.48
CA LEU A 4 -42.67 -17.86 32.89
C LEU A 4 -41.81 -17.49 31.67
N ARG A 5 -42.34 -16.54 30.88
CA ARG A 5 -41.49 -15.55 30.22
C ARG A 5 -41.04 -14.53 31.27
N ARG A 6 -39.83 -13.97 31.10
CA ARG A 6 -39.12 -12.88 31.83
C ARG A 6 -37.91 -13.44 32.58
N GLY A 7 -36.68 -13.02 32.37
CA GLY A 7 -36.07 -12.02 31.51
C GLY A 7 -34.59 -11.95 31.91
N LEU A 8 -33.68 -12.14 30.97
CA LEU A 8 -32.25 -11.89 31.17
C LEU A 8 -32.08 -10.36 31.09
N THR A 9 -32.09 -9.66 32.22
CA THR A 9 -31.88 -8.22 32.24
C THR A 9 -30.40 -7.94 32.01
N LEU A 10 -30.06 -7.47 30.81
CA LEU A 10 -28.83 -6.73 30.53
C LEU A 10 -28.75 -5.55 31.51
N MET A 11 -27.79 -5.58 32.43
CA MET A 11 -27.49 -4.41 33.25
C MET A 11 -27.05 -3.27 32.34
N SER A 12 -27.70 -2.12 32.50
CA SER A 12 -27.34 -0.86 31.86
C SER A 12 -25.90 -0.45 32.26
N PRO A 13 -25.08 0.12 31.34
CA PRO A 13 -23.66 0.46 31.59
C PRO A 13 -23.39 1.56 32.65
N LYS A 14 -24.35 1.90 33.51
CA LYS A 14 -24.28 3.07 34.37
C LYS A 14 -23.80 2.79 35.80
N GLU A 15 -23.51 1.54 36.16
CA GLU A 15 -23.20 1.16 37.55
C GLU A 15 -21.90 0.35 37.72
N THR A 16 -20.92 0.52 36.83
CA THR A 16 -19.56 0.04 37.09
C THR A 16 -18.59 1.21 37.12
N THR A 17 -18.71 2.04 38.16
CA THR A 17 -17.60 2.92 38.52
C THR A 17 -17.31 2.77 40.00
N ILE A 18 -16.55 1.72 40.28
CA ILE A 18 -15.86 1.55 41.55
C ILE A 18 -14.77 2.61 41.60
N TYR A 19 -15.11 3.80 42.08
CA TYR A 19 -14.14 4.81 42.45
C TYR A 19 -13.55 4.43 43.82
N ARG A 20 -12.23 4.22 43.85
CA ARG A 20 -11.48 4.04 45.09
C ARG A 20 -11.40 5.41 45.78
N ASN A 21 -12.25 5.67 46.76
CA ASN A 21 -12.16 6.88 47.57
C ASN A 21 -10.92 6.78 48.49
N ILE A 22 -9.83 7.42 48.08
CA ILE A 22 -8.72 7.69 48.99
C ILE A 22 -9.17 8.88 49.84
N ALA A 23 -9.52 8.61 51.09
CA ALA A 23 -9.83 9.62 52.09
C ALA A 23 -8.58 10.45 52.37
N THR A 24 -8.44 11.58 51.68
CA THR A 24 -7.51 12.63 52.09
C THR A 24 -8.23 13.52 53.09
N THR A 25 -7.52 13.83 54.18
CA THR A 25 -7.98 14.63 55.31
C THR A 25 -8.46 16.02 54.86
N PRO A 26 -9.46 16.63 55.51
CA PRO A 26 -9.97 17.93 55.08
C PRO A 26 -8.95 19.00 55.51
N CYS A 27 -8.15 19.47 54.56
CA CYS A 27 -7.34 20.65 54.78
C CYS A 27 -8.26 21.87 54.73
N ARG A 28 -8.44 22.48 55.89
CA ARG A 28 -9.17 23.73 56.10
C ARG A 28 -8.41 24.86 55.42
N TYR A 29 -8.86 25.27 54.24
CA TYR A 29 -8.49 26.54 53.62
C TYR A 29 -9.77 27.29 53.26
N ASP A 30 -10.20 28.16 54.18
CA ASP A 30 -11.23 29.14 53.93
C ASP A 30 -10.66 30.20 52.98
N GLY A 31 -11.33 30.36 51.83
CA GLY A 31 -11.46 31.64 51.14
C GLY A 31 -10.25 32.23 50.44
N ILE A 32 -9.86 31.69 49.29
CA ILE A 32 -9.50 32.52 48.11
C ILE A 32 -10.06 31.80 46.87
N LYS A 33 -11.14 32.32 46.30
CA LYS A 33 -11.55 31.97 44.92
C LYS A 33 -10.60 32.71 43.98
N GLU A 34 -9.36 32.24 43.88
CA GLU A 34 -8.54 32.60 42.74
C GLU A 34 -9.11 31.86 41.55
N GLU A 35 -9.63 32.61 40.58
CA GLU A 35 -9.93 32.08 39.26
C GLU A 35 -8.63 31.54 38.68
N THR A 36 -8.39 30.25 38.90
CA THR A 36 -7.31 29.52 38.25
C THR A 36 -7.66 29.44 36.78
N LYS A 37 -7.26 30.47 36.02
CA LYS A 37 -7.27 30.42 34.56
C LYS A 37 -6.60 29.10 34.17
N PRO A 38 -7.26 28.22 33.39
CA PRO A 38 -6.66 26.94 33.05
C PRO A 38 -5.32 27.25 32.37
N VAL A 39 -4.24 26.77 32.97
CA VAL A 39 -2.89 26.92 32.41
C VAL A 39 -2.93 26.24 31.05
N LYS A 40 -3.06 27.04 29.97
CA LYS A 40 -3.02 26.53 28.61
C LYS A 40 -1.68 25.81 28.47
N ARG A 41 -1.72 24.50 28.24
CA ARG A 41 -0.50 23.73 27.99
C ARG A 41 0.23 24.39 26.84
N LYS A 42 1.53 24.65 27.02
CA LYS A 42 2.38 25.14 25.94
C LYS A 42 2.45 24.03 24.90
N TRP A 43 1.72 24.19 23.81
CA TRP A 43 1.76 23.27 22.69
C TRP A 43 3.09 23.44 21.93
N MET A 44 3.55 22.35 21.32
CA MET A 44 4.77 22.32 20.51
C MET A 44 4.34 22.00 19.09
N SER A 45 4.74 22.84 18.12
CA SER A 45 4.32 22.63 16.74
C SER A 45 5.06 21.46 16.10
N TYR A 46 4.38 20.79 15.18
CA TYR A 46 4.87 19.74 14.31
C TYR A 46 5.54 20.29 13.05
N GLY A 47 5.59 21.61 12.90
CA GLY A 47 6.29 22.30 11.81
C GLY A 47 5.42 22.72 10.63
N PHE A 48 4.09 22.60 10.71
CA PHE A 48 3.18 23.08 9.67
C PHE A 48 2.63 24.48 9.96
N SER A 49 2.32 24.80 11.21
CA SER A 49 1.94 26.15 11.65
C SER A 49 2.53 26.47 13.02
N GLU A 50 3.12 27.65 13.16
CA GLU A 50 3.64 28.15 14.45
C GLU A 50 2.60 28.96 15.23
N LYS A 51 1.50 29.33 14.57
CA LYS A 51 0.52 30.30 15.10
C LYS A 51 -0.71 29.63 15.69
N ASP A 52 -1.19 28.56 15.04
CA ASP A 52 -2.45 27.91 15.37
C ASP A 52 -2.30 26.40 15.56
N GLU A 53 -2.60 25.91 16.77
CA GLU A 53 -2.45 24.51 17.16
C GLU A 53 -3.36 23.57 16.37
N ALA A 54 -4.61 23.97 16.18
CA ALA A 54 -5.60 23.16 15.48
C ALA A 54 -5.22 22.96 14.00
N GLU A 55 -4.71 24.00 13.35
CA GLU A 55 -4.28 23.94 11.95
C GLU A 55 -3.05 23.05 11.79
N ASP A 56 -2.07 23.17 12.69
CA ASP A 56 -0.85 22.37 12.68
C ASP A 56 -1.14 20.87 12.86
N ILE A 57 -2.04 20.53 13.79
CA ILE A 57 -2.49 19.15 14.01
C ILE A 57 -3.27 18.63 12.79
N HIS A 58 -4.18 19.43 12.23
CA HIS A 58 -4.95 19.02 11.05
C HIS A 58 -4.05 18.79 9.83
N ALA A 59 -3.10 19.69 9.58
CA ALA A 59 -2.14 19.56 8.49
C ALA A 59 -1.26 18.32 8.64
N LEU A 60 -0.78 18.01 9.85
CA LEU A 60 -0.04 16.78 10.14
C LEU A 60 -0.88 15.54 9.79
N HIS A 61 -2.11 15.44 10.30
CA HIS A 61 -2.94 14.26 10.06
C HIS A 61 -3.28 14.10 8.58
N GLN A 62 -3.60 15.20 7.89
CA GLN A 62 -3.90 15.18 6.47
C GLN A 62 -2.69 14.74 5.64
N THR A 63 -1.51 15.31 5.91
CA THR A 63 -0.29 14.99 5.16
C THR A 63 0.15 13.55 5.41
N MET A 64 0.15 13.08 6.66
CA MET A 64 0.50 11.70 6.97
C MET A 64 -0.47 10.70 6.35
N PHE A 65 -1.77 10.97 6.38
CA PHE A 65 -2.77 10.10 5.77
C PHE A 65 -2.66 10.06 4.24
N VAL A 66 -2.54 11.21 3.59
CA VAL A 66 -2.45 11.27 2.12
C VAL A 66 -1.13 10.69 1.63
N CYS A 67 0.01 11.10 2.19
CA CYS A 67 1.31 10.63 1.73
C CYS A 67 1.55 9.16 2.07
N ILE A 68 1.31 8.76 3.32
CA ILE A 68 1.63 7.40 3.75
C ILE A 68 0.53 6.44 3.33
N SER A 69 -0.71 6.72 3.69
CA SER A 69 -1.80 5.76 3.47
C SER A 69 -2.20 5.70 2.00
N ILE A 70 -2.42 6.85 1.34
CA ILE A 70 -2.90 6.85 -0.04
C ILE A 70 -1.75 6.66 -1.01
N VAL A 71 -0.75 7.55 -1.02
CA VAL A 71 0.31 7.50 -2.04
C VAL A 71 1.20 6.27 -1.87
N PHE A 72 1.70 6.00 -0.67
CA PHE A 72 2.53 4.81 -0.48
C PHE A 72 1.70 3.53 -0.50
N VAL A 73 0.78 3.30 0.44
CA VAL A 73 0.13 1.98 0.53
C VAL A 73 -0.71 1.68 -0.71
N VAL A 74 -1.60 2.57 -1.13
CA VAL A 74 -2.45 2.32 -2.32
C VAL A 74 -1.62 2.41 -3.60
N GLY A 75 -0.71 3.37 -3.72
CA GLY A 75 0.15 3.48 -4.91
C GLY A 75 1.04 2.24 -5.11
N PHE A 76 1.67 1.74 -4.05
CA PHE A 76 2.45 0.49 -4.12
C PHE A 76 1.56 -0.72 -4.42
N ALA A 77 0.35 -0.78 -3.85
CA ALA A 77 -0.58 -1.85 -4.17
C ALA A 77 -0.93 -1.84 -5.67
N VAL A 78 -1.22 -0.67 -6.25
CA VAL A 78 -1.49 -0.54 -7.69
C VAL A 78 -0.28 -1.03 -8.50
N VAL A 79 0.93 -0.56 -8.20
CA VAL A 79 2.14 -0.96 -8.93
C VAL A 79 2.42 -2.47 -8.81
N ALA A 80 2.20 -3.05 -7.63
CA ALA A 80 2.42 -4.47 -7.39
C ALA A 80 1.44 -5.38 -8.16
N TYR A 81 0.22 -4.89 -8.39
CA TYR A 81 -0.84 -5.63 -9.10
C TYR A 81 -1.12 -5.07 -10.50
N LEU A 82 -0.21 -4.26 -11.06
CA LEU A 82 -0.31 -3.84 -12.45
C LEU A 82 -0.29 -5.09 -13.34
N PRO A 83 -1.15 -5.14 -14.38
CA PRO A 83 -1.09 -6.22 -15.37
C PRO A 83 0.29 -6.22 -16.03
N ASP A 84 0.74 -7.39 -16.49
CA ASP A 84 2.07 -7.60 -17.06
C ASP A 84 2.38 -6.62 -18.21
N VAL A 85 3.02 -5.50 -17.86
CA VAL A 85 3.29 -4.37 -18.77
C VAL A 85 4.31 -4.75 -19.83
N ARG A 86 5.15 -5.74 -19.55
CA ARG A 86 6.28 -6.13 -20.42
C ARG A 86 6.04 -7.47 -21.11
N GLY A 87 4.89 -8.10 -20.91
CA GLY A 87 4.57 -9.41 -21.48
C GLY A 87 5.51 -10.53 -20.99
N LYS A 88 6.14 -10.38 -19.81
CA LYS A 88 7.08 -11.38 -19.27
C LYS A 88 6.38 -12.68 -18.90
N ASP A 89 5.23 -12.61 -18.24
CA ASP A 89 4.48 -13.78 -17.80
C ASP A 89 3.92 -14.51 -19.02
N TRP A 90 3.45 -13.75 -20.00
CA TRP A 90 3.02 -14.29 -21.29
C TRP A 90 4.18 -14.97 -22.03
N ALA A 91 5.33 -14.30 -22.16
CA ALA A 91 6.49 -14.82 -22.86
C ALA A 91 7.03 -16.10 -22.20
N GLN A 92 7.06 -16.14 -20.87
CA GLN A 92 7.46 -17.33 -20.12
C GLN A 92 6.48 -18.49 -20.37
N ARG A 93 5.17 -18.23 -20.30
CA ARG A 93 4.14 -19.25 -20.59
C ARG A 93 4.27 -19.79 -22.01
N GLU A 94 4.38 -18.91 -23.00
CA GLU A 94 4.48 -19.28 -24.41
C GLU A 94 5.78 -20.05 -24.70
N ALA A 95 6.89 -19.65 -24.08
CA ALA A 95 8.17 -20.34 -24.20
C ALA A 95 8.06 -21.80 -23.72
N TYR A 96 7.40 -22.07 -22.58
CA TYR A 96 7.21 -23.44 -22.10
C TYR A 96 6.37 -24.30 -23.05
N LEU A 97 5.31 -23.73 -23.62
CA LEU A 97 4.47 -24.44 -24.59
C LEU A 97 5.27 -24.78 -25.86
N ARG A 98 6.05 -23.82 -26.36
CA ARG A 98 6.87 -23.99 -27.55
C ARG A 98 8.00 -25.00 -27.34
N LEU A 99 8.62 -25.00 -26.15
CA LEU A 99 9.67 -25.94 -25.78
C LEU A 99 9.15 -27.37 -25.72
N ARG A 100 8.02 -27.60 -25.03
CA ARG A 100 7.33 -28.90 -24.95
C ARG A 100 7.04 -29.47 -26.33
N TYR A 101 6.44 -28.66 -27.21
CA TYR A 101 6.16 -29.07 -28.58
C TYR A 101 7.43 -29.51 -29.31
N ARG A 102 8.53 -28.77 -29.17
CA ARG A 102 9.80 -29.10 -29.84
C ARG A 102 10.43 -30.39 -29.31
N GLU A 103 10.42 -30.58 -28.00
CA GLU A 103 10.93 -31.80 -27.35
C GLU A 103 10.16 -33.04 -27.80
N GLU A 104 8.82 -32.95 -27.88
CA GLU A 104 7.96 -34.05 -28.36
C GLU A 104 8.23 -34.42 -29.83
N HIS A 105 8.59 -33.44 -30.65
CA HIS A 105 8.91 -33.64 -32.06
C HIS A 105 10.41 -33.91 -32.30
N GLY A 106 11.24 -34.00 -31.24
CA GLY A 106 12.69 -34.20 -31.35
C GLY A 106 13.44 -33.06 -32.05
N LEU A 107 12.86 -31.87 -32.10
CA LEU A 107 13.44 -30.67 -32.70
C LEU A 107 14.42 -30.00 -31.73
N LEU A 108 15.38 -29.25 -32.27
CA LEU A 108 16.25 -28.42 -31.46
C LEU A 108 15.42 -27.39 -30.65
N PRO A 109 15.75 -27.12 -29.37
CA PRO A 109 15.00 -26.18 -28.52
C PRO A 109 14.85 -24.78 -29.13
N ILE A 110 15.91 -24.29 -29.77
CA ILE A 110 15.96 -23.00 -30.46
C ILE A 110 16.57 -23.25 -31.84
N SER A 111 15.92 -22.76 -32.89
CA SER A 111 16.49 -22.80 -34.24
C SER A 111 17.60 -21.76 -34.36
N PRO A 112 18.74 -22.08 -34.99
CA PRO A 112 19.80 -21.11 -35.24
C PRO A 112 19.32 -20.00 -36.18
N ASP A 113 18.53 -20.38 -37.19
CA ASP A 113 17.94 -19.43 -38.12
C ASP A 113 16.57 -18.96 -37.62
N TYR A 114 16.39 -17.64 -37.56
CA TYR A 114 15.10 -17.02 -37.27
C TYR A 114 14.19 -17.00 -38.51
N ILE A 115 14.79 -16.78 -39.68
CA ILE A 115 14.11 -16.75 -40.97
C ILE A 115 14.50 -18.02 -41.72
N ASP A 116 13.51 -18.65 -42.35
CA ASP A 116 13.76 -19.76 -43.26
C ASP A 116 14.64 -19.29 -44.43
N PRO A 117 15.84 -19.85 -44.63
CA PRO A 117 16.77 -19.40 -45.66
C PRO A 117 16.18 -19.51 -47.07
N SER A 118 15.20 -20.39 -47.28
CA SER A 118 14.50 -20.52 -48.56
C SER A 118 13.65 -19.28 -48.94
N LYS A 119 13.31 -18.43 -47.95
CA LYS A 119 12.56 -17.19 -48.17
C LYS A 119 13.46 -16.00 -48.44
N ILE A 120 14.77 -16.15 -48.26
CA ILE A 120 15.75 -15.10 -48.49
C ILE A 120 16.25 -15.26 -49.92
N ILE A 121 15.87 -14.33 -50.79
CA ILE A 121 16.42 -14.26 -52.15
C ILE A 121 17.69 -13.43 -52.04
N LEU A 122 18.84 -14.12 -52.14
CA LEU A 122 20.12 -13.44 -52.20
C LEU A 122 20.34 -12.91 -53.63
N PRO A 123 20.77 -11.66 -53.80
CA PRO A 123 21.20 -11.16 -55.09
C PRO A 123 22.40 -11.99 -55.60
N THR A 124 22.49 -12.16 -56.92
CA THR A 124 23.60 -12.89 -57.53
C THR A 124 24.89 -12.09 -57.45
N ASP A 125 26.04 -12.77 -57.47
CA ASP A 125 27.37 -12.16 -57.35
C ASP A 125 27.62 -11.05 -58.39
N GLU A 126 27.01 -11.14 -59.58
CA GLU A 126 27.09 -10.11 -60.63
C GLU A 126 26.35 -8.81 -60.28
N GLU A 127 25.25 -8.90 -59.52
CA GLU A 127 24.50 -7.74 -59.04
C GLU A 127 25.17 -7.09 -57.81
N LEU A 128 26.06 -7.83 -57.13
CA LEU A 128 26.76 -7.38 -55.93
C LEU A 128 27.94 -6.43 -56.22
N GLY A 129 28.52 -6.49 -57.42
CA GLY A 129 29.62 -5.61 -57.85
C GLY A 129 30.79 -5.57 -56.85
N ASP A 130 31.31 -4.38 -56.57
CA ASP A 130 32.39 -4.13 -55.59
C ASP A 130 31.87 -3.78 -54.18
N THR A 131 30.68 -4.26 -53.81
CA THR A 131 30.11 -3.92 -52.50
C THR A 131 30.92 -4.59 -51.39
N GLU A 132 31.48 -3.80 -50.46
CA GLU A 132 32.23 -4.32 -49.32
C GLU A 132 31.31 -5.17 -48.42
N ILE A 133 31.64 -6.46 -48.30
CA ILE A 133 30.97 -7.36 -47.36
C ILE A 133 31.51 -7.05 -45.97
N ILE A 134 30.68 -6.39 -45.15
CA ILE A 134 30.98 -6.15 -43.74
C ILE A 134 30.53 -7.39 -42.97
N ILE A 135 31.50 -8.10 -42.38
CA ILE A 135 31.30 -9.32 -41.57
C ILE A 135 31.28 -8.95 -40.09
#